data_AF-A0A2Z2KBC5-F1
#
_entry.id   AF-A0A2Z2KBC5-F1
#
_cell.length_a   1.000
_cell.length_b   1.000
_cell.length_c   1.000
_cell.angle_alpha   90.00
_cell.angle_beta   90.00
_cell.angle_gamma   90.00
#
_symmetry.space_group_name_H-M   'P 1'
#
loop_
_entity.id
_entity.type
_entity.pdbx_description
1 polymer ?
#
loop_
_entity_poly.entity_id
_entity_poly.type
_entity_poly.pdbx_seq_one_letter_code
_entity_poly.pdbx_strand_id
1 'polypeptide(L)'
;MAELIMDNDYISKMKKMYTVDPGVVDKMNWFLVLAGAAGTILCVLAFAYWLIRFFGFLLSVSRGARSLKDPKFWKNMGVAMLIILLFMTGSVFTLLSQFYDYMDIWGWGG
;
A
#
# COMPACT_ATOMS: atom_id res chain seq x y z
N MET A 1 -2.87 52.25 -14.30
CA MET A 1 -1.64 51.59 -13.79
C MET A 1 -1.91 50.57 -12.67
N ALA A 2 -3.13 50.05 -12.52
CA ALA A 2 -3.46 49.04 -11.50
C ALA A 2 -3.66 47.62 -12.07
N GLU A 3 -3.93 47.48 -13.38
CA GLU A 3 -4.17 46.17 -14.02
C GLU A 3 -2.89 45.38 -14.30
N LEU A 4 -1.76 46.03 -14.61
CA LEU A 4 -0.50 45.34 -14.95
C LEU A 4 0.20 44.65 -13.76
N ILE A 5 -0.17 44.99 -12.53
CA ILE A 5 0.42 44.38 -11.32
C ILE A 5 -0.30 43.06 -10.98
N MET A 6 -1.59 42.93 -11.31
CA MET A 6 -2.34 41.70 -11.04
C MET A 6 -1.94 40.57 -11.99
N ASP A 7 -1.81 40.83 -13.29
CA ASP A 7 -1.46 39.78 -14.27
C ASP A 7 -0.10 39.12 -13.99
N ASN A 8 0.88 39.88 -13.51
CA ASN A 8 2.21 39.35 -13.21
C ASN A 8 2.20 38.43 -11.97
N ASP A 9 1.36 38.74 -10.97
CA ASP A 9 1.23 37.91 -9.76
C ASP A 9 0.52 36.58 -10.07
N TYR A 10 -0.53 36.60 -10.90
CA TYR A 10 -1.24 35.40 -11.34
C TYR A 10 -0.38 34.49 -12.22
N ILE A 11 0.37 35.05 -13.18
CA ILE A 11 1.28 34.27 -14.03
C ILE A 11 2.42 33.65 -13.21
N SER A 12 2.95 34.38 -12.21
CA SER A 12 4.00 33.84 -11.33
C SER A 12 3.51 32.70 -10.43
N LYS A 13 2.27 32.77 -9.94
CA LYS A 13 1.62 31.70 -9.15
C LYS A 13 1.31 30.47 -9.99
N MET A 14 0.82 30.65 -11.22
CA MET A 14 0.61 29.53 -12.15
C MET A 14 1.94 28.86 -12.54
N LYS A 15 3.02 29.64 -12.72
CA LYS A 15 4.34 29.10 -13.06
C LYS A 15 4.98 28.35 -11.88
N LYS A 16 4.78 28.81 -10.65
CA LYS A 16 5.22 28.11 -9.43
C LYS A 16 4.48 26.78 -9.21
N MET A 17 3.17 26.73 -9.53
CA MET A 17 2.38 25.49 -9.48
C MET A 17 2.88 24.44 -10.50
N TYR A 18 3.43 24.87 -11.64
CA TYR A 18 3.90 23.99 -12.71
C TYR A 18 5.37 23.58 -12.60
N THR A 19 6.18 24.27 -11.80
CA THR A 19 7.49 23.77 -11.36
C THR A 19 7.31 22.84 -10.17
N VAL A 20 6.59 21.73 -10.39
CA VAL A 20 6.78 20.55 -9.56
C VAL A 20 8.23 20.11 -9.80
N ASP A 21 9.06 20.31 -8.78
CA ASP A 21 10.48 20.00 -8.83
C ASP A 21 10.64 18.50 -9.14
N PRO A 22 11.19 18.11 -10.31
CA PRO A 22 11.27 16.71 -10.72
C PRO A 22 12.08 15.87 -9.73
N GLY A 23 12.95 16.50 -8.93
CA GLY A 23 13.70 15.84 -7.88
C GLY A 23 12.85 15.35 -6.70
N VAL A 24 11.67 15.93 -6.45
CA VAL A 24 10.72 15.45 -5.42
C VAL A 24 9.93 14.26 -5.96
N VAL A 25 9.49 14.35 -7.21
CA VAL A 25 8.77 13.25 -7.90
C VAL A 25 9.66 12.01 -8.03
N ASP A 26 10.94 12.17 -8.37
CA ASP A 26 11.89 11.05 -8.48
C ASP A 26 12.18 10.37 -7.13
N LYS A 27 12.35 11.15 -6.06
CA LYS A 27 12.56 10.60 -4.70
C LYS A 27 11.33 9.86 -4.20
N MET A 28 10.14 10.38 -4.52
CA MET A 28 8.89 9.78 -4.13
C MET A 28 8.61 8.48 -4.90
N ASN A 29 8.93 8.47 -6.19
CA ASN A 29 8.84 7.27 -7.03
C ASN A 29 9.80 6.17 -6.52
N TRP A 30 11.04 6.52 -6.18
CA TRP A 30 11.96 5.56 -5.58
C TRP A 30 11.50 5.04 -4.22
N PHE A 31 10.93 5.90 -3.35
CA PHE A 31 10.38 5.47 -2.07
C PHE A 31 9.17 4.53 -2.24
N LEU A 32 8.29 4.81 -3.20
CA LEU A 32 7.16 3.94 -3.55
C LEU A 32 7.62 2.60 -4.11
N VAL A 33 8.65 2.58 -4.96
CA VAL A 33 9.25 1.35 -5.49
C VAL A 33 9.91 0.54 -4.38
N LEU A 34 10.64 1.19 -3.47
CA LEU A 34 11.28 0.55 -2.32
C LEU A 34 10.25 -0.03 -1.35
N ALA A 35 9.20 0.74 -1.04
CA ALA A 35 8.08 0.29 -0.22
C ALA A 35 7.31 -0.86 -0.90
N GLY A 36 7.14 -0.78 -2.22
CA GLY A 36 6.60 -1.83 -3.10
C GLY A 36 7.33 -3.16 -2.98
N ALA A 37 8.64 -3.11 -3.16
CA ALA A 37 9.51 -4.27 -3.05
C ALA A 37 9.51 -4.85 -1.64
N ALA A 38 9.65 -4.01 -0.61
CA ALA A 38 9.61 -4.45 0.78
C ALA A 38 8.25 -5.07 1.16
N GLY A 39 7.15 -4.45 0.73
CA GLY A 39 5.79 -4.95 0.94
C GLY A 39 5.58 -6.32 0.29
N THR A 40 6.10 -6.52 -0.93
CA THR A 40 6.01 -7.80 -1.63
C THR A 40 6.79 -8.89 -0.91
N ILE A 41 8.01 -8.60 -0.45
CA ILE A 41 8.84 -9.55 0.32
C ILE A 41 8.13 -9.95 1.61
N LEU A 42 7.58 -8.99 2.36
CA LEU A 42 6.83 -9.26 3.58
C LEU A 42 5.56 -10.08 3.31
N CYS A 43 4.88 -9.83 2.19
CA CYS A 43 3.69 -10.58 1.81
C CYS A 43 4.02 -12.04 1.46
N VAL A 44 5.13 -12.26 0.74
CA VAL A 44 5.64 -13.62 0.42
C VAL A 44 6.02 -14.37 1.69
N LEU A 45 6.71 -13.71 2.64
CA LEU A 45 7.05 -14.32 3.94
C LEU A 45 5.80 -14.65 4.77
N ALA A 46 4.81 -13.74 4.79
CA ALA A 46 3.54 -13.98 5.48
C ALA A 46 2.78 -15.16 4.86
N PHE A 47 2.78 -15.29 3.53
CA PHE A 47 2.19 -16.42 2.82
C PHE A 47 2.91 -17.73 3.10
N ALA A 48 4.25 -17.73 3.10
CA ALA A 48 5.05 -18.89 3.46
C ALA A 48 4.78 -19.34 4.91
N TYR A 49 4.72 -18.40 5.86
CA TYR A 49 4.37 -18.70 7.25
C TYR A 49 2.95 -19.27 7.37
N TRP A 50 1.99 -18.70 6.64
CA TRP A 50 0.62 -19.19 6.60
C TRP A 50 0.55 -20.64 6.10
N LEU A 51 1.28 -20.98 5.02
CA LEU A 51 1.38 -22.34 4.49
C LEU A 51 1.96 -23.32 5.52
N ILE A 52 3.08 -22.96 6.17
CA ILE A 52 3.70 -23.81 7.20
C ILE A 52 2.70 -24.11 8.31
N ARG A 53 1.97 -23.09 8.77
CA ARG A 53 1.00 -23.23 9.85
C ARG A 53 -0.25 -24.02 9.42
N PHE A 54 -0.64 -23.93 8.16
CA PHE A 54 -1.72 -24.72 7.57
C PHE A 54 -1.34 -26.21 7.47
N PHE A 55 -0.16 -26.52 6.93
CA PHE A 55 0.34 -27.91 6.87
C PHE A 55 0.61 -28.49 8.26
N GLY A 56 1.15 -27.69 9.19
CA GLY A 56 1.32 -28.10 10.58
C GLY A 56 0.00 -28.46 11.27
N PHE A 57 -1.09 -27.74 10.96
CA PHE A 57 -2.42 -28.09 11.43
C PHE A 57 -2.94 -29.39 10.80
N LEU A 58 -2.79 -29.56 9.49
CA LEU A 58 -3.17 -30.81 8.79
C LEU A 58 -2.44 -32.04 9.36
N LEU A 59 -1.14 -31.93 9.63
CA LEU A 59 -0.36 -33.00 10.26
C LEU A 59 -0.83 -33.28 11.70
N SER A 60 -1.19 -32.23 12.46
CA SER A 60 -1.71 -32.38 13.82
C SER A 60 -3.07 -33.07 13.84
N VAL A 61 -3.92 -32.77 12.85
CA VAL A 61 -5.20 -33.44 12.63
C VAL A 61 -5.00 -34.90 12.23
N SER A 62 -4.07 -35.18 11.31
CA SER A 62 -3.76 -36.56 10.88
C SER A 62 -3.26 -37.43 12.03
N ARG A 63 -2.64 -36.83 13.05
CA ARG A 63 -2.18 -37.51 14.27
C ARG A 63 -3.26 -37.60 15.35
N GLY A 64 -4.49 -37.16 15.08
CA GLY A 64 -5.60 -37.14 16.04
C GLY A 64 -5.45 -36.11 17.16
N ALA A 65 -4.41 -35.25 17.12
CA ALA A 65 -4.13 -34.27 18.17
C ALA A 65 -5.04 -33.04 18.08
N ARG A 66 -5.73 -32.83 16.95
CA ARG A 66 -6.67 -31.72 16.73
C ARG A 66 -7.87 -32.14 15.92
N SER A 67 -9.00 -31.47 16.15
CA SER A 67 -10.24 -31.67 15.42
C SER A 67 -10.32 -30.76 14.19
N LEU A 68 -10.70 -31.31 13.03
CA LEU A 68 -11.02 -30.53 11.82
C LEU A 68 -12.20 -29.58 12.01
N LYS A 69 -13.03 -29.85 13.01
CA LYS A 69 -14.24 -29.08 13.30
C LYS A 69 -13.97 -27.83 14.15
N ASP A 70 -12.72 -27.45 14.41
CA ASP A 70 -12.40 -26.24 15.19
C ASP A 70 -12.71 -24.98 14.35
N PRO A 71 -13.82 -24.27 14.61
CA PRO A 71 -14.22 -23.13 13.81
C PRO A 71 -13.32 -21.92 14.05
N LYS A 72 -12.65 -21.86 15.22
CA LYS A 72 -11.76 -20.76 15.59
C LYS A 72 -10.46 -20.83 14.79
N PHE A 73 -9.93 -22.04 14.57
CA PHE A 73 -8.79 -22.25 13.67
C PHE A 73 -9.13 -21.79 12.26
N TRP A 74 -10.22 -22.28 11.67
CA TRP A 74 -10.61 -21.94 10.30
C TRP A 74 -10.93 -20.45 10.12
N LYS A 75 -11.57 -19.81 11.10
CA LYS A 75 -11.80 -18.36 11.07
C LYS A 75 -10.48 -17.59 11.06
N ASN A 76 -9.55 -17.93 11.95
CA ASN A 76 -8.25 -17.25 12.00
C ASN A 76 -7.44 -17.50 10.73
N MET A 77 -7.50 -18.71 10.17
CA MET A 77 -6.78 -19.06 8.94
C MET A 77 -7.37 -18.38 7.71
N GLY A 78 -8.70 -18.33 7.62
CA GLY A 78 -9.42 -17.62 6.56
C GLY A 78 -9.17 -16.12 6.61
N VAL A 79 -9.25 -15.49 7.79
CA VAL A 79 -8.97 -14.06 7.96
C VAL A 79 -7.52 -13.73 7.59
N ALA A 80 -6.55 -14.54 8.05
CA ALA A 80 -5.15 -14.34 7.69
C ALA A 80 -4.93 -14.46 6.17
N MET A 81 -5.58 -15.42 5.51
CA MET A 81 -5.51 -15.58 4.05
C MET A 81 -6.12 -14.39 3.31
N LEU A 82 -7.24 -13.85 3.81
CA LEU A 82 -7.91 -12.68 3.25
C LEU A 82 -7.03 -11.43 3.34
N ILE A 83 -6.35 -11.24 4.48
CA ILE A 83 -5.39 -10.14 4.67
C ILE A 83 -4.22 -10.29 3.69
N ILE A 84 -3.64 -11.49 3.58
CA ILE A 84 -2.52 -11.73 2.66
C ILE A 84 -2.94 -11.48 1.21
N LEU A 85 -4.13 -11.89 0.80
CA LEU A 85 -4.67 -11.63 -0.54
C LEU A 85 -4.90 -10.14 -0.83
N LEU A 86 -5.38 -9.38 0.16
CA LEU A 86 -5.48 -7.92 0.04
C LEU A 86 -4.11 -7.27 -0.22
N PHE A 87 -3.07 -7.72 0.48
CA PHE A 87 -1.72 -7.22 0.24
C PHE A 87 -1.12 -7.71 -1.10
N MET A 88 -1.38 -8.97 -1.49
CA MET A 88 -0.87 -9.52 -2.76
C MET A 88 -1.53 -8.92 -4.01
N THR A 89 -2.82 -8.56 -3.94
CA THR A 89 -3.54 -7.96 -5.08
C THR A 89 -3.10 -6.53 -5.41
N GLY A 90 -2.16 -5.96 -4.64
CA GLY A 90 -1.70 -4.60 -4.83
C GLY A 90 -2.75 -3.55 -4.47
N SER A 91 -3.90 -3.96 -3.95
CA SER A 91 -5.02 -3.06 -3.63
C SER A 91 -4.64 -2.06 -2.54
N VAL A 92 -3.72 -2.42 -1.64
CA VAL A 92 -3.12 -1.47 -0.68
C VAL A 92 -2.25 -0.42 -1.39
N PHE A 93 -1.48 -0.79 -2.42
CA PHE A 93 -0.68 0.16 -3.20
C PHE A 93 -1.56 1.08 -4.05
N THR A 94 -2.63 0.56 -4.65
CA THR A 94 -3.61 1.35 -5.39
C THR A 94 -4.37 2.31 -4.48
N LEU A 95 -4.72 1.89 -3.27
CA LEU A 95 -5.33 2.78 -2.28
C LEU A 95 -4.34 3.85 -1.82
N LEU A 96 -3.07 3.52 -1.64
CA LEU A 96 -2.05 4.49 -1.26
C LEU A 96 -1.78 5.51 -2.37
N SER A 97 -1.74 5.09 -3.64
CA SER A 97 -1.58 6.00 -4.77
C SER A 97 -2.78 6.93 -4.92
N GLN A 98 -4.00 6.39 -4.80
CA GLN A 98 -5.21 7.21 -4.81
C GLN A 98 -5.24 8.19 -3.63
N PHE A 99 -4.89 7.72 -2.43
CA PHE A 99 -4.82 8.59 -1.26
C PHE A 99 -3.79 9.70 -1.42
N TYR A 100 -2.64 9.40 -2.03
CA TYR A 100 -1.61 10.38 -2.33
C TYR A 100 -2.09 11.40 -3.38
N ASP A 101 -2.72 10.95 -4.47
CA ASP A 101 -3.33 11.84 -5.47
C ASP A 101 -4.39 12.74 -4.82
N TYR A 102 -5.19 12.22 -3.89
CA TYR A 102 -6.15 13.03 -3.13
C TYR A 102 -5.47 14.04 -2.19
N MET A 103 -4.34 13.69 -1.56
CA MET A 103 -3.59 14.63 -0.70
C MET A 103 -2.87 15.71 -1.52
N ASP A 104 -2.39 15.39 -2.71
CA ASP A 104 -1.78 16.35 -3.63
C ASP A 104 -2.82 17.38 -4.12
N ILE A 105 -4.02 16.92 -4.48
CA ILE A 105 -5.17 17.78 -4.82
C ILE A 105 -5.57 18.72 -3.66
N TRP A 106 -5.32 18.31 -2.41
CA TRP A 106 -5.65 19.08 -1.20
C TRP A 106 -4.53 20.03 -0.76
N GLY A 107 -3.47 20.20 -1.57
CA GLY A 107 -2.42 21.19 -1.35
C GLY A 107 -1.38 20.79 -0.31
N TRP A 108 -1.27 19.51 0.04
CA TRP A 108 -0.19 18.97 0.87
C TRP A 108 1.10 18.68 0.08
N GLY A 109 1.08 18.79 -1.25
CA GLY A 109 2.24 18.70 -2.14
C GLY A 109 2.98 20.03 -2.34
N GLY A 110 3.23 20.76 -1.25
CA GLY A 110 4.02 22.00 -1.23
C GLY A 110 5.48 21.77 -0.88
#